data_AF-A0A662PC11-F1
#
_entry.id   AF-A0A662PC11-F1
#
_cell.length_a   1.000
_cell.length_b   1.000
_cell.length_c   1.000
_cell.angle_alpha   90.00
_cell.angle_beta   90.00
_cell.angle_gamma   90.00
#
_symmetry.space_group_name_H-M   'P 1'
#
loop_
_entity.id
_entity.type
_entity.pdbx_description
1 polymer ?
#
loop_
_entity_poly.entity_id
_entity_poly.type
_entity_poly.pdbx_seq_one_letter_code
_entity_poly.pdbx_strand_id
1 'polypeptide(L)'
;MKEEKKIAEAILKCSALYHRGVPIDLTVLADCRDYFIYKALDNLKAPRDEAKEFVRKMEEFERECERYGDRFHAGFFFTLAQLVSVAREIPMLPGERISREEFERSWRRTREKLGL
;
A
#
# COMPACT_ATOMS: atom_id res chain seq x y z
N MET A 1 6.03 -3.99 -15.29
CA MET A 1 5.50 -2.64 -15.58
C MET A 1 4.12 -2.64 -16.23
N LYS A 2 3.90 -3.40 -17.32
CA LYS A 2 2.59 -3.42 -18.03
C LYS A 2 1.52 -4.26 -17.31
N GLU A 3 1.94 -5.22 -16.49
CA GLU A 3 1.04 -6.13 -15.78
C GLU A 3 0.46 -5.49 -14.51
N GLU A 4 1.29 -4.88 -13.65
CA GLU A 4 0.82 -4.27 -12.40
C GLU A 4 -0.25 -3.20 -12.67
N LYS A 5 -0.01 -2.35 -13.69
CA LYS A 5 -0.97 -1.32 -14.08
C LYS A 5 -2.30 -1.92 -14.53
N LYS A 6 -2.28 -3.02 -15.31
CA LYS A 6 -3.52 -3.69 -15.74
C LYS A 6 -4.29 -4.29 -14.57
N ILE A 7 -3.58 -4.86 -13.59
CA ILE A 7 -4.21 -5.44 -12.40
C ILE A 7 -4.80 -4.33 -11.51
N ALA A 8 -4.09 -3.22 -11.32
CA ALA A 8 -4.63 -2.06 -10.61
C ALA A 8 -5.86 -1.46 -11.31
N GLU A 9 -5.82 -1.32 -12.64
CA GLU A 9 -6.99 -0.91 -13.43
C GLU A 9 -8.16 -1.90 -13.31
N ALA A 10 -7.88 -3.20 -13.19
CA ALA A 10 -8.91 -4.22 -12.97
C ALA A 10 -9.58 -4.07 -11.59
N ILE A 11 -8.79 -3.78 -10.55
CA ILE A 11 -9.31 -3.47 -9.20
C ILE A 11 -10.24 -2.26 -9.25
N LEU A 12 -9.80 -1.16 -9.86
CA LEU A 12 -10.61 0.06 -10.01
C LEU A 12 -11.92 -0.20 -10.77
N LYS A 13 -11.87 -0.96 -11.86
CA LYS A 13 -13.07 -1.33 -12.65
C LYS A 13 -14.03 -2.19 -11.84
N CYS A 14 -13.53 -3.22 -11.16
CA CYS A 14 -14.36 -4.10 -10.34
C CYS A 14 -15.04 -3.34 -9.19
N SER A 15 -14.29 -2.45 -8.52
CA SER A 15 -14.82 -1.58 -7.48
C SER A 15 -15.93 -0.66 -7.99
N ALA A 16 -15.71 0.00 -9.14
CA ALA A 16 -16.71 0.86 -9.75
C ALA A 16 -17.98 0.12 -10.16
N LEU A 17 -17.87 -1.13 -10.64
CA LEU A 17 -19.00 -1.98 -10.99
C LEU A 17 -19.77 -2.45 -9.75
N TYR A 18 -19.06 -2.87 -8.70
CA TYR A 18 -19.64 -3.27 -7.43
C TYR A 18 -20.50 -2.16 -6.81
N HIS A 19 -20.00 -0.92 -6.79
CA HIS A 19 -20.75 0.25 -6.30
C HIS A 19 -22.00 0.59 -7.13
N ARG A 20 -22.07 0.12 -8.38
CA ARG A 20 -23.24 0.28 -9.26
C ARG A 20 -24.22 -0.88 -9.18
N GLY A 21 -24.00 -1.84 -8.28
CA GLY A 21 -24.83 -3.05 -8.18
C GLY A 21 -24.67 -3.98 -9.38
N VAL A 22 -23.62 -3.81 -10.19
CA VAL A 22 -23.33 -4.69 -11.31
C VAL A 22 -22.62 -5.93 -10.74
N PRO A 23 -23.09 -7.16 -11.04
CA PRO A 23 -22.40 -8.37 -10.63
C PRO A 23 -20.95 -8.36 -11.11
N ILE A 24 -20.03 -8.62 -10.18
CA ILE A 24 -18.60 -8.82 -10.46
C ILE A 24 -18.20 -10.20 -9.99
N ASP A 25 -17.17 -10.78 -10.65
CA ASP A 25 -16.52 -11.96 -10.13
C ASP A 25 -15.64 -11.57 -8.94
N LEU A 26 -16.11 -11.86 -7.73
CA LEU A 26 -15.42 -11.56 -6.50
C LEU A 26 -14.08 -12.32 -6.38
N THR A 27 -13.96 -13.47 -7.04
CA THR A 27 -12.72 -14.26 -7.08
C THR A 27 -11.64 -13.49 -7.82
N VAL A 28 -11.97 -12.89 -8.96
CA VAL A 28 -11.02 -12.09 -9.76
C VAL A 28 -10.52 -10.88 -8.97
N LEU A 29 -11.42 -10.18 -8.27
CA LEU A 29 -11.03 -9.05 -7.43
C LEU A 29 -10.14 -9.49 -6.25
N ALA A 30 -10.44 -10.65 -5.65
CA ALA A 30 -9.59 -11.24 -4.61
C ALA A 30 -8.18 -11.55 -5.14
N ASP A 31 -8.08 -12.26 -6.27
CA ASP A 31 -6.80 -12.62 -6.89
C ASP A 31 -5.96 -11.38 -7.26
N CYS A 32 -6.60 -10.31 -7.74
CA CYS A 32 -5.91 -9.06 -8.04
C CYS A 32 -5.31 -8.41 -6.78
N ARG A 33 -6.01 -8.48 -5.64
CA ARG A 33 -5.48 -7.97 -4.37
C ARG A 33 -4.37 -8.87 -3.84
N ASP A 34 -4.56 -10.19 -3.91
CA ASP A 34 -3.57 -11.16 -3.48
C ASP A 34 -2.26 -11.01 -4.26
N TYR A 35 -2.31 -10.72 -5.57
CA TYR A 35 -1.14 -10.37 -6.36
C TYR A 35 -0.29 -9.26 -5.70
N PHE A 36 -0.93 -8.16 -5.28
CA PHE A 36 -0.23 -7.04 -4.65
C PHE A 36 0.24 -7.36 -3.23
N ILE A 37 -0.50 -8.18 -2.48
CA ILE A 37 -0.07 -8.66 -1.17
C ILE A 37 1.21 -9.49 -1.32
N TYR A 38 1.23 -10.49 -2.20
CA TYR A 38 2.42 -11.32 -2.41
C TYR A 38 3.60 -10.51 -2.97
N LYS A 39 3.35 -9.56 -3.88
CA LYS A 39 4.39 -8.62 -4.32
C LYS A 39 4.94 -7.77 -3.18
N ALA A 40 4.11 -7.30 -2.27
CA ALA A 40 4.59 -6.57 -1.10
C ALA A 40 5.48 -7.46 -0.23
N LEU A 41 5.07 -8.71 0.02
CA LEU A 41 5.85 -9.71 0.78
C LEU A 41 7.22 -9.99 0.14
N ASP A 42 7.29 -10.10 -1.18
CA ASP A 42 8.57 -10.24 -1.91
C ASP A 42 9.46 -9.00 -1.68
N ASN A 43 8.87 -7.81 -1.72
CA ASN A 43 9.59 -6.54 -1.54
C ASN A 43 10.05 -6.29 -0.10
N LEU A 44 9.51 -7.00 0.90
CA LEU A 44 10.04 -6.98 2.27
C LEU A 44 11.47 -7.56 2.34
N LYS A 45 11.88 -8.36 1.36
CA LYS A 45 13.20 -8.99 1.30
C LYS A 45 14.05 -8.51 0.12
N ALA A 46 13.46 -7.75 -0.80
CA ALA A 46 14.13 -7.27 -2.00
C ALA A 46 15.22 -6.22 -1.70
N PRO A 47 16.19 -6.02 -2.62
CA PRO A 47 17.09 -4.87 -2.58
C PRO A 47 16.33 -3.55 -2.39
N ARG A 48 16.94 -2.61 -1.67
CA ARG A 48 16.28 -1.35 -1.28
C ARG A 48 15.76 -0.55 -2.48
N ASP A 49 16.48 -0.55 -3.60
CA ASP A 49 16.08 0.21 -4.79
C ASP A 49 14.85 -0.42 -5.49
N GLU A 50 14.76 -1.75 -5.51
CA GLU A 50 13.58 -2.46 -6.02
C GLU A 50 12.35 -2.19 -5.13
N ALA A 51 12.54 -2.28 -3.82
CA ALA A 51 11.49 -1.97 -2.86
C ALA A 51 11.03 -0.50 -2.95
N LYS A 52 11.95 0.43 -3.20
CA LYS A 52 11.63 1.84 -3.41
C LYS A 52 10.76 2.06 -4.64
N GLU A 53 11.05 1.36 -5.73
CA GLU A 53 10.23 1.41 -6.94
C GLU A 53 8.85 0.79 -6.72
N PHE A 54 8.76 -0.29 -5.93
CA PHE A 54 7.48 -0.86 -5.53
C PHE A 54 6.64 0.15 -4.71
N VAL A 55 7.24 0.76 -3.69
CA VAL A 55 6.57 1.79 -2.85
C VAL A 55 6.03 2.93 -3.71
N ARG A 56 6.85 3.48 -4.61
CA ARG A 56 6.44 4.57 -5.50
C ARG A 56 5.21 4.19 -6.33
N LYS A 57 5.14 2.97 -6.84
CA LYS A 57 3.98 2.47 -7.60
C LYS A 57 2.73 2.32 -6.74
N MET A 58 2.87 1.84 -5.51
CA MET A 58 1.72 1.71 -4.60
C MET A 58 1.13 3.09 -4.29
N GLU A 59 1.96 4.10 -4.06
CA GLU A 59 1.51 5.50 -3.89
C GLU A 59 0.87 6.07 -5.17
N GLU A 60 1.32 5.66 -6.36
CA GLU A 60 0.66 6.04 -7.62
C GLU A 60 -0.76 5.44 -7.69
N PHE A 61 -0.92 4.16 -7.39
CA PHE A 61 -2.22 3.50 -7.39
C PHE A 61 -3.15 4.01 -6.28
N GLU A 62 -2.61 4.34 -5.10
CA GLU A 62 -3.35 5.04 -4.04
C GLU A 62 -3.96 6.34 -4.59
N ARG A 63 -3.14 7.22 -5.17
CA ARG A 63 -3.61 8.50 -5.75
C ARG A 63 -4.64 8.30 -6.85
N GLU A 64 -4.49 7.26 -7.67
CA GLU A 64 -5.49 6.92 -8.68
C GLU A 64 -6.82 6.51 -8.02
N CYS A 65 -6.80 5.63 -7.02
CA CYS A 65 -7.99 5.23 -6.27
C CYS A 65 -8.70 6.42 -5.62
N GLU A 66 -7.96 7.33 -4.98
CA GLU A 66 -8.50 8.55 -4.40
C GLU A 66 -9.23 9.43 -5.43
N ARG A 67 -8.64 9.60 -6.62
CA ARG A 67 -9.26 10.36 -7.73
C ARG A 67 -10.58 9.76 -8.19
N TYR A 68 -10.75 8.45 -8.08
CA TYR A 68 -12.01 7.75 -8.39
C TYR A 68 -12.97 7.64 -7.21
N GLY A 69 -12.60 8.14 -6.02
CA GLY A 69 -13.40 8.05 -4.81
C GLY A 69 -13.36 6.69 -4.11
N ASP A 70 -12.48 5.79 -4.53
CA ASP A 70 -12.32 4.45 -3.97
C ASP A 70 -11.41 4.48 -2.72
N ARG A 71 -11.99 4.87 -1.59
CA ARG A 71 -11.26 4.99 -0.32
C ARG A 71 -10.72 3.66 0.20
N PHE A 72 -11.40 2.56 -0.11
CA PHE A 72 -10.99 1.24 0.38
C PHE A 72 -9.68 0.82 -0.30
N HIS A 73 -9.63 0.87 -1.63
CA HIS A 73 -8.42 0.46 -2.35
C HIS A 73 -7.30 1.50 -2.24
N ALA A 74 -7.62 2.79 -2.06
CA ALA A 74 -6.62 3.79 -1.69
C ALA A 74 -5.90 3.40 -0.38
N GLY A 75 -6.67 3.11 0.68
CA GLY A 75 -6.11 2.66 1.96
C GLY A 75 -5.35 1.33 1.86
N PHE A 76 -5.81 0.41 0.99
CA PHE A 76 -5.11 -0.84 0.70
C PHE A 76 -3.71 -0.60 0.13
N PHE A 77 -3.59 0.19 -0.95
CA PHE A 77 -2.30 0.47 -1.58
C PHE A 77 -1.38 1.29 -0.67
N PHE A 78 -1.93 2.29 0.04
CA PHE A 78 -1.20 3.03 1.06
C PHE A 78 -0.57 2.09 2.10
N THR A 79 -1.35 1.14 2.64
CA THR A 79 -0.89 0.20 3.66
C THR A 79 0.27 -0.67 3.16
N LEU A 80 0.20 -1.15 1.91
CA LEU A 80 1.30 -1.92 1.32
C LEU A 80 2.57 -1.08 1.13
N ALA A 81 2.42 0.18 0.70
CA ALA A 81 3.53 1.12 0.57
C ALA A 81 4.22 1.36 1.92
N GLN A 82 3.43 1.58 2.97
CA GLN A 82 3.93 1.81 4.33
C GLN A 82 4.68 0.60 4.89
N LEU A 83 4.11 -0.60 4.72
CA LEU A 83 4.71 -1.84 5.21
C LEU A 83 6.11 -2.06 4.62
N VAL A 84 6.23 -1.94 3.30
CA VAL A 84 7.52 -2.10 2.61
C VAL A 84 8.48 -0.96 2.96
N SER A 85 7.98 0.26 3.09
CA SER A 85 8.81 1.42 3.44
C SER A 85 9.49 1.25 4.80
N VAL A 86 8.73 0.82 5.81
CA VAL A 86 9.26 0.53 7.16
C VAL A 86 10.25 -0.63 7.11
N ALA A 87 9.90 -1.73 6.47
CA ALA A 87 10.74 -2.93 6.44
C ALA A 87 12.08 -2.74 5.71
N ARG A 88 12.13 -1.81 4.75
CA ARG A 88 13.32 -1.54 3.91
C ARG A 88 13.98 -0.19 4.20
N GLU A 89 13.56 0.47 5.29
CA GLU A 89 14.06 1.80 5.68
C GLU A 89 14.02 2.83 4.52
N ILE A 90 12.92 2.82 3.79
CA ILE A 90 12.64 3.81 2.75
C ILE A 90 11.95 4.98 3.45
N PRO A 91 12.54 6.18 3.42
CA PRO A 91 11.97 7.31 4.11
C PRO A 91 10.71 7.79 3.37
N MET A 92 9.62 8.02 4.10
CA MET A 92 8.35 8.55 3.57
C MET A 92 8.44 10.02 3.14
N LEU A 93 9.38 10.77 3.72
CA LEU A 93 9.66 12.18 3.41
C LEU A 93 11.16 12.32 3.11
N PRO A 94 11.61 13.35 2.36
CA PRO A 94 13.03 13.60 2.21
C PRO A 94 13.67 13.82 3.58
N GLY A 95 14.48 12.87 4.04
CA GLY A 95 15.41 13.07 5.17
C GLY A 95 15.17 12.26 6.44
N GLU A 96 14.02 11.61 6.64
CA GLU A 96 13.78 10.87 7.90
C GLU A 96 13.40 9.41 7.65
N ARG A 97 14.34 8.52 7.99
CA ARG A 97 14.07 7.10 8.24
C ARG A 97 13.68 7.00 9.72
N ILE A 98 12.60 6.31 10.05
CA ILE A 98 12.33 5.92 11.43
C ILE A 98 12.84 4.49 11.60
N SER A 99 13.92 4.32 12.35
CA SER A 99 14.35 3.02 12.85
C SER A 99 13.35 2.45 13.86
N ARG A 100 13.42 1.14 14.11
CA ARG A 100 12.58 0.49 15.11
C ARG A 100 12.81 1.09 16.50
N GLU A 101 14.05 1.40 16.83
CA GLU A 101 14.46 1.97 18.11
C GLU A 101 13.93 3.41 18.28
N GLU A 102 13.95 4.22 17.22
CA GLU A 102 13.34 5.56 17.23
C GLU A 102 11.82 5.51 17.36
N PHE A 103 11.18 4.56 16.69
CA PHE A 103 9.76 4.29 16.88
C PHE A 103 9.45 3.93 18.34
N GLU A 104 10.17 2.98 18.94
CA GLU A 104 9.90 2.57 20.33
C GLU A 104 10.11 3.70 21.33
N ARG A 105 11.13 4.55 21.11
CA ARG A 105 11.38 5.73 21.93
C ARG A 105 10.28 6.78 21.81
N SER A 106 9.85 7.08 20.58
CA SER A 106 8.77 8.04 20.33
C SER A 106 7.43 7.53 20.82
N TRP A 107 7.13 6.24 20.59
CA TRP A 107 5.89 5.60 21.01
C TRP A 107 5.73 5.59 22.54
N ARG A 108 6.80 5.39 23.30
CA ARG A 108 6.75 5.50 24.77
C ARG A 108 6.22 6.86 25.22
N ARG A 109 6.76 7.96 24.66
CA ARG A 109 6.31 9.32 24.97
C ARG A 109 4.87 9.56 24.52
N THR A 110 4.47 8.98 23.40
CA THR A 110 3.08 9.07 22.90
C THR A 110 2.12 8.35 23.84
N ARG A 111 2.48 7.16 24.35
CA ARG A 111 1.68 6.42 25.34
C ARG A 111 1.44 7.23 26.61
N GLU A 112 2.50 7.84 27.15
CA GLU A 112 2.40 8.73 28.32
C GLU A 112 1.40 9.88 28.08
N LYS A 113 1.44 10.52 26.90
CA LYS A 113 0.50 11.58 26.53
C LYS A 113 -0.94 11.11 26.37
N LEU A 114 -1.13 9.87 25.93
CA LEU A 114 -2.45 9.25 25.77
C LEU A 114 -2.98 8.63 27.08
N GLY A 115 -2.17 8.60 28.15
CA GLY A 115 -2.52 7.94 29.41
C GLY A 115 -2.54 6.41 29.33
N LEU A 116 -1.75 5.80 28.42
CA LEU A 116 -1.63 4.35 28.20
C LEU A 116 -0.38 3.73 28.85
#